data_AF-A0A4Q4CKF5-F1
#
_entry.id   AF-A0A4Q4CKF5-F1
#
_cell.length_a   1.000
_cell.length_b   1.000
_cell.length_c   1.000
_cell.angle_alpha   90.00
_cell.angle_beta   90.00
_cell.angle_gamma   90.00
#
_symmetry.space_group_name_H-M   'P 1'
#
loop_
_entity.id
_entity.type
_entity.pdbx_description
1 polymer ?
#
loop_
_entity_poly.entity_id
_entity_poly.type
_entity_poly.pdbx_seq_one_letter_code
_entity_poly.pdbx_strand_id
1 'polypeptide(L)' 'EQSILDDDALREEYAEDIPVVLVDGRVHSTWHVDADRLTAAIKQAGVSA' A
#
# COMPACT_ATOMS: atom_id res chain seq x y z
N GLU A 1 -0.07 -0.55 9.99
CA GLU A 1 0.75 0.57 9.51
C GLU A 1 2.21 0.23 9.77
N GLN A 2 3.09 0.51 8.81
CA GLN A 2 4.54 0.40 8.98
C GLN A 2 5.17 1.74 8.64
N SER A 3 6.21 2.12 9.39
CA SER A 3 6.93 3.39 9.26
C SER A 3 8.30 3.14 8.65
N ILE A 4 8.66 3.92 7.63
CA ILE A 4 10.01 3.85 7.01
C ILE A 4 11.10 4.39 7.95
N LEU A 5 10.75 5.10 9.02
CA LEU A 5 11.73 5.62 9.96
C LEU A 5 12.30 4.52 10.87
N ASP A 6 11.58 3.41 10.97
CA ASP A 6 11.90 2.29 11.87
C ASP A 6 12.38 1.05 11.10
N ASP A 7 12.37 1.08 9.76
CA ASP A 7 12.72 -0.03 8.88
C ASP A 7 13.54 0.45 7.67
N ASP A 8 14.83 0.09 7.68
CA ASP A 8 15.79 0.48 6.66
C ASP A 8 15.45 -0.06 5.27
N ALA A 9 14.85 -1.25 5.19
CA ALA A 9 14.46 -1.85 3.91
C ALA A 9 13.27 -1.09 3.31
N LEU A 10 12.26 -0.77 4.13
CA LEU A 10 11.13 0.04 3.66
C LEU A 10 11.56 1.46 3.25
N ARG A 11 12.55 2.03 3.94
CA ARG A 11 13.12 3.34 3.59
C ARG A 11 13.88 3.31 2.27
N GLU A 12 14.66 2.26 2.02
CA GLU A 12 15.37 2.10 0.75
C GLU A 12 14.39 1.87 -0.41
N GLU A 13 13.31 1.13 -0.17
CA GLU A 13 12.36 0.75 -1.22
C GLU A 13 11.31 1.85 -1.52
N TYR A 14 10.83 2.58 -0.52
CA TYR A 14 9.61 3.39 -0.65
C TYR A 14 9.74 4.86 -0.22
N ALA A 15 10.93 5.36 0.15
CA ALA A 15 11.07 6.72 0.69
C ALA A 15 10.53 7.82 -0.23
N GLU A 16 10.56 7.62 -1.55
CA GLU A 16 10.04 8.58 -2.52
C GLU A 16 8.54 8.44 -2.78
N ASP A 17 7.92 7.29 -2.51
CA ASP A 17 6.55 6.98 -2.95
C ASP A 17 5.48 7.05 -1.85
N ILE A 18 5.86 7.50 -0.66
CA ILE A 18 4.95 7.55 0.49
C ILE A 18 3.74 8.48 0.27
N PRO A 19 2.52 8.09 0.71
CA PRO A 19 2.19 6.82 1.35
C PRO A 19 2.07 5.66 0.35
N VAL A 20 2.60 4.49 0.71
CA VAL A 20 2.45 3.25 -0.07
C VAL A 20 1.36 2.37 0.58
N VAL A 21 0.38 1.97 -0.22
CA VAL A 21 -0.68 1.05 0.21
C VAL A 21 -0.50 -0.28 -0.50
N LEU A 22 -0.42 -1.36 0.27
CA LEU A 22 -0.39 -2.72 -0.22
C LEU A 22 -1.79 -3.33 -0.08
N VAL A 23 -2.27 -4.01 -1.12
CA VAL A 23 -3.43 -4.90 -1.06
C VAL A 23 -2.95 -6.28 -1.47
N ASP A 24 -3.12 -7.26 -0.57
CA ASP A 24 -2.64 -8.64 -0.78
C ASP A 24 -1.14 -8.73 -1.13
N GLY A 25 -0.32 -7.96 -0.41
CA GLY A 25 1.13 -7.91 -0.61
C GLY A 25 1.61 -7.22 -1.89
N ARG A 26 0.70 -6.60 -2.66
CA ARG A 26 1.03 -5.87 -3.90
C ARG A 26 0.75 -4.39 -3.75
N VAL A 27 1.64 -3.55 -4.29
CA VAL A 27 1.45 -2.10 -4.32
C VAL A 27 0.17 -1.76 -5.09
N HIS A 28 -0.74 -1.09 -4.40
CA HIS A 28 -2.01 -0.61 -4.94
C HIS A 28 -1.96 0.87 -5.29
N SER A 29 -1.41 1.69 -4.40
CA SER A 29 -1.32 3.14 -4.59
C SER A 29 -0.08 3.72 -3.92
N THR A 30 0.46 4.76 -4.55
CA THR A 30 1.52 5.65 -4.04
C THR A 30 1.07 7.10 -4.23
N TRP A 31 1.61 8.04 -3.45
CA TRP A 31 1.32 9.49 -3.48
C TRP A 31 -0.12 9.93 -3.14
N HIS A 32 -1.13 9.33 -3.78
CA HIS A 32 -2.53 9.64 -3.58
C HIS A 32 -3.36 8.36 -3.46
N VAL A 33 -4.21 8.30 -2.44
CA VAL A 33 -5.10 7.18 -2.19
C VAL A 33 -6.52 7.59 -2.57
N ASP A 34 -7.04 6.96 -3.62
CA ASP A 34 -8.44 7.08 -4.00
C ASP A 34 -9.28 6.09 -3.20
N ALA A 35 -10.26 6.60 -2.46
CA ALA A 35 -11.06 5.80 -1.52
C ALA A 35 -11.95 4.75 -2.21
N ASP A 36 -12.51 5.08 -3.38
CA ASP A 36 -13.40 4.17 -4.11
C ASP A 36 -12.60 3.03 -4.74
N ARG A 37 -11.43 3.33 -5.30
CA ARG A 37 -10.50 2.34 -5.86
C ARG A 37 -9.96 1.41 -4.78
N LEU A 38 -9.55 1.95 -3.64
CA LEU A 38 -9.07 1.14 -2.51
C LEU A 38 -10.19 0.21 -2.00
N THR A 39 -11.41 0.74 -1.84
CA THR A 39 -12.57 -0.06 -1.42
C THR A 39 -12.85 -1.20 -2.40
N ALA A 40 -12.80 -0.94 -3.70
CA ALA A 40 -12.97 -1.96 -4.73
C ALA A 40 -11.86 -3.01 -4.70
N ALA A 41 -10.60 -2.61 -4.46
CA ALA A 41 -9.47 -3.53 -4.39
C ALA A 41 -9.56 -4.46 -3.17
N ILE A 42 -9.92 -3.93 -2.00
CA ILE A 42 -10.11 -4.73 -0.78
C ILE A 42 -11.23 -5.75 -0.97
N LYS A 43 -12.36 -5.35 -1.57
CA LYS A 43 -13.46 -6.27 -1.87
C LYS A 43 -13.03 -7.40 -2.81
N GLN A 44 -12.25 -7.09 -3.84
CA GLN A 44 -11.75 -8.10 -4.79
C GLN A 44 -10.74 -9.06 -4.15
N ALA A 45 -9.83 -8.55 -3.32
CA ALA A 45 -8.87 -9.37 -2.59
C ALA A 45 -9.56 -10.35 -1.63
N GLY A 46 -10.58 -9.89 -0.89
CA GLY A 46 -11.37 -10.72 0.01
C GLY A 46 -12.28 -11.76 -0.66
N VAL A 47 -12.48 -11.68 -1.98
CA VAL A 47 -13.26 -12.65 -2.78
C VAL A 47 -12.35 -13.75 -3.37
N SER A 48 -11.03 -13.55 -3.35
CA SER A 48 -10.04 -14.50 -3.89
C SER A 48 -9.48 -15.46 -2.83
N ALA A 49 -10.05 -15.46 -1.62
CA ALA A 49 -9.65 -16.27 -0.47
C ALA A 49 -10.67 -17.36 -0.14
#